data_AF-A0A2G2FXV5-F1
#
_entry.id   AF-A0A2G2FXV5-F1
#
_cell.length_a   1.000
_cell.length_b   1.000
_cell.length_c   1.000
_cell.angle_alpha   90.00
_cell.angle_beta   90.00
_cell.angle_gamma   90.00
#
_symmetry.space_group_name_H-M   'P 1'
#
loop_
_entity.id
_entity.type
_entity.pdbx_description
1 polymer ?
#
loop_
_entity_poly.entity_id
_entity_poly.type
_entity_poly.pdbx_seq_one_letter_code
_entity_poly.pdbx_strand_id
1 'polypeptide(L)'
;MIADINRLLSVLYSDRKLFEALFEKRNRLVGTHEVTSLVGEEKLEYLLNTEVLYETDEAIELDERILTFFEEFLETNEDVEIGDVDELLINLKYNIELYQNEKDNAHSRERYLAKIKRILKKIPNLILKNLSLLQLHIGLTYKTQSSHKNKILELEHYKLKLNKLMNIEAKTQKALGHEEGFFNMVSSHETVLLSLRLKVRLRELRISLIELQKQVIEYINKTLHKQHFFEHIIKLKEMKSALEIKEKTNILELLHMETTPLFMSKPQRISTFLDTEEVYEFGFSEMVSKLRYIIPSTKTLLSKADVLDDSFFEAEEEATFMIDTDALHLEFLNSQTDLFSFINKKDFDVEQNLEEKITLYCQLALMYESEYEFDEKKRMKVDPYEYLYITPKRERTLI
;
A
#
# COMPACT_ATOMS: atom_id res chain seq x y z
N MET A 1 48.72 13.41 -5.63
CA MET A 1 47.71 14.47 -5.35
C MET A 1 47.54 15.50 -6.47
N ILE A 2 46.42 15.42 -7.20
CA ILE A 2 45.98 16.46 -8.14
C ILE A 2 45.44 17.66 -7.32
N ALA A 3 46.11 18.81 -7.38
CA ALA A 3 45.73 20.00 -6.63
C ALA A 3 44.87 21.01 -7.42
N ASP A 4 44.58 20.73 -8.70
CA ASP A 4 43.91 21.67 -9.61
C ASP A 4 42.68 21.03 -10.27
N ILE A 5 41.53 21.70 -10.18
CA ILE A 5 40.22 21.22 -10.62
C ILE A 5 40.22 20.94 -12.12
N ASN A 6 40.86 21.81 -12.91
CA ASN A 6 40.95 21.64 -14.37
C ASN A 6 41.68 20.35 -14.74
N ARG A 7 42.70 19.99 -13.96
CA ARG A 7 43.49 18.79 -14.18
C ARG A 7 42.69 17.54 -13.81
N LEU A 8 41.96 17.56 -12.70
CA LEU A 8 41.06 16.46 -12.32
C LEU A 8 39.98 16.22 -13.38
N LEU A 9 39.30 17.29 -13.82
CA LEU A 9 38.27 17.19 -14.85
C LEU A 9 38.84 16.70 -16.19
N SER A 10 40.06 17.11 -16.55
CA SER A 10 40.71 16.63 -17.77
C SER A 10 41.04 15.13 -17.74
N VAL A 11 41.44 14.61 -16.57
CA VAL A 11 41.73 13.18 -16.37
C VAL A 11 40.44 12.37 -16.43
N LEU A 12 39.39 12.80 -15.70
CA LEU A 12 38.08 12.15 -15.73
C LEU A 12 37.46 12.16 -17.13
N TYR A 13 37.66 13.24 -17.90
CA TYR A 13 37.15 13.34 -19.27
C TYR A 13 37.91 12.44 -20.26
N SER A 14 39.24 12.35 -20.11
CA SER A 14 40.11 11.58 -21.02
C SER A 14 39.78 10.08 -20.95
N ASP A 15 39.56 9.56 -19.74
CA ASP A 15 39.32 8.14 -19.51
C ASP A 15 37.87 7.85 -19.06
N ARG A 16 36.91 8.67 -19.52
CA ARG A 16 35.48 8.56 -19.14
C ARG A 16 34.87 7.16 -19.28
N LYS A 17 35.30 6.40 -20.29
CA LYS A 17 34.81 5.03 -20.54
C LYS A 17 35.27 4.04 -19.47
N LEU A 18 36.46 4.26 -18.91
CA LEU A 18 36.96 3.47 -17.79
C LEU A 18 36.12 3.76 -16.55
N PHE A 19 35.94 5.05 -16.22
CA PHE A 19 35.16 5.47 -15.06
C PHE A 19 33.72 4.98 -15.16
N GLU A 20 33.10 5.07 -16.33
CA GLU A 20 31.75 4.53 -16.60
C GLU A 20 31.70 3.00 -16.37
N ALA A 21 32.65 2.24 -16.93
CA ALA A 21 32.70 0.78 -16.78
C ALA A 21 32.97 0.33 -15.34
N LEU A 22 33.86 1.02 -14.61
CA LEU A 22 34.14 0.73 -13.21
C LEU A 22 32.95 1.12 -12.32
N PHE A 23 32.27 2.22 -12.63
CA PHE A 23 31.09 2.67 -11.88
C PHE A 23 29.87 1.75 -12.06
N GLU A 24 29.62 1.26 -13.28
CA GLU A 24 28.58 0.26 -13.54
C GLU A 24 28.84 -1.05 -12.78
N LYS A 25 30.11 -1.41 -12.61
CA LYS A 25 30.56 -2.61 -11.90
C LYS A 25 30.91 -2.37 -10.43
N ARG A 26 30.55 -1.24 -9.82
CA ARG A 26 30.95 -0.86 -8.44
C ARG A 26 30.69 -1.92 -7.35
N ASN A 27 29.66 -2.77 -7.51
CA ASN A 27 29.32 -3.84 -6.57
C ASN A 27 29.99 -5.20 -6.91
N ARG A 28 30.94 -5.22 -7.85
CA ARG A 28 31.66 -6.41 -8.32
C ARG A 28 33.16 -6.14 -8.33
N LEU A 29 33.94 -7.14 -7.96
CA LEU A 29 35.40 -7.09 -8.10
C LEU A 29 35.77 -7.04 -9.59
N VAL A 30 36.47 -5.98 -10.01
CA VAL A 30 36.99 -5.84 -11.37
C VAL A 30 38.46 -6.21 -11.36
N GLY A 31 38.80 -7.31 -12.05
CA GLY A 31 40.18 -7.79 -12.12
C GLY A 31 41.08 -6.86 -12.94
N THR A 32 42.36 -6.80 -12.57
CA THR A 32 43.40 -5.98 -13.21
C THR A 32 43.46 -6.14 -14.73
N HIS A 33 43.28 -7.36 -15.24
CA HIS A 33 43.28 -7.65 -16.68
C HIS A 33 42.16 -6.96 -17.47
N GLU A 34 40.96 -6.78 -16.89
CA GLU A 34 39.86 -6.08 -17.56
C GLU A 34 40.15 -4.58 -17.70
N VAL A 35 40.76 -3.99 -16.67
CA VAL A 35 41.11 -2.56 -16.63
C VAL A 35 42.30 -2.25 -17.55
N THR A 36 43.34 -3.08 -17.52
CA THR A 36 44.52 -2.94 -18.39
C THR A 36 44.15 -3.02 -19.87
N SER A 37 43.16 -3.85 -20.22
CA SER A 37 42.66 -3.98 -21.60
C SER A 37 41.97 -2.72 -22.12
N LEU A 38 41.44 -1.86 -21.24
CA LEU A 38 40.71 -0.65 -21.61
C LEU A 38 41.62 0.58 -21.78
N VAL A 39 42.73 0.65 -21.03
CA VAL A 39 43.51 1.89 -20.86
C VAL A 39 44.99 1.70 -21.18
N GLY A 40 45.52 0.48 -21.12
CA GLY A 40 46.95 0.16 -21.29
C GLY A 40 47.76 0.36 -20.00
N GLU A 41 48.85 -0.39 -19.84
CA GLU A 41 49.65 -0.45 -18.60
C GLU A 41 50.24 0.91 -18.18
N GLU A 42 50.81 1.68 -19.11
CA GLU A 42 51.44 2.98 -18.80
C GLU A 42 50.45 4.02 -18.24
N LYS A 43 49.20 3.98 -18.71
CA LYS A 43 48.15 4.89 -18.23
C LYS A 43 47.52 4.41 -16.93
N LEU A 44 47.48 3.10 -16.70
CA LEU A 44 47.04 2.50 -15.44
C LEU A 44 47.97 2.93 -14.30
N GLU A 45 49.28 2.82 -14.51
CA GLU A 45 50.27 3.32 -13.53
C GLU A 45 50.12 4.83 -13.29
N TYR A 46 49.84 5.62 -14.33
CA TYR A 46 49.56 7.05 -14.14
C TYR A 46 48.32 7.28 -13.27
N LEU A 47 47.23 6.55 -13.52
CA LEU A 47 45.96 6.68 -12.77
C LEU A 47 46.10 6.27 -11.30
N LEU A 48 46.86 5.19 -11.02
CA LEU A 48 47.24 4.76 -9.67
C LEU A 48 48.10 5.82 -8.97
N ASN A 49 49.12 6.35 -9.64
CA ASN A 49 49.97 7.41 -9.11
C ASN A 49 49.22 8.74 -8.86
N THR A 50 48.13 9.00 -9.61
CA THR A 50 47.26 10.14 -9.35
C THR A 50 46.27 9.95 -8.19
N GLU A 51 46.21 8.77 -7.57
CA GLU A 51 45.25 8.39 -6.51
C GLU A 51 43.79 8.51 -6.98
N VAL A 52 43.55 8.20 -8.25
CA VAL A 52 42.20 8.21 -8.84
C VAL A 52 41.62 6.79 -8.86
N LEU A 53 42.50 5.79 -8.90
CA LEU A 53 42.22 4.37 -8.76
C LEU A 53 43.00 3.83 -7.57
N TYR A 54 42.46 2.79 -6.93
CA TYR A 54 43.12 2.04 -5.89
C TYR A 54 43.26 0.58 -6.33
N GLU A 55 44.45 0.01 -6.17
CA GLU A 55 44.71 -1.41 -6.43
C GLU A 55 44.71 -2.17 -5.11
N THR A 56 43.82 -3.15 -5.01
CA THR A 56 43.81 -4.16 -3.96
C THR A 56 44.41 -5.46 -4.53
N ASP A 57 44.84 -6.40 -3.67
CA ASP A 57 45.54 -7.64 -4.05
C ASP A 57 44.90 -8.45 -5.21
N GLU A 58 43.59 -8.28 -5.48
CA GLU A 58 42.88 -8.99 -6.55
C GLU A 58 42.04 -8.09 -7.50
N ALA A 59 41.94 -6.79 -7.25
CA ALA A 59 41.02 -5.92 -7.99
C ALA A 59 41.47 -4.45 -8.04
N ILE A 60 41.01 -3.74 -9.08
CA ILE A 60 41.18 -2.29 -9.19
C ILE A 60 39.83 -1.63 -8.97
N GLU A 61 39.79 -0.72 -8.02
CA GLU A 61 38.60 0.02 -7.63
C GLU A 61 38.80 1.52 -7.90
N LEU A 62 37.68 2.24 -7.99
CA LEU A 62 37.70 3.70 -8.00
C LEU A 62 38.11 4.19 -6.60
N ASP A 63 38.86 5.29 -6.54
CA ASP A 63 39.10 5.96 -5.27
C ASP A 63 37.75 6.31 -4.61
N GLU A 64 37.63 6.02 -3.31
CA GLU A 64 36.40 6.20 -2.54
C GLU A 64 35.82 7.61 -2.71
N ARG A 65 36.66 8.66 -2.78
CA ARG A 65 36.20 10.05 -2.94
C ARG A 65 35.54 10.29 -4.29
N ILE A 66 36.04 9.64 -5.34
CA ILE A 66 35.51 9.77 -6.70
C ILE A 66 34.26 8.91 -6.86
N LEU A 67 34.26 7.71 -6.27
CA LEU A 67 33.10 6.85 -6.22
C LEU A 67 31.95 7.57 -5.49
N THR A 68 32.17 8.04 -4.26
CA THR A 68 31.18 8.79 -3.48
C THR A 68 30.75 10.06 -4.21
N PHE A 69 31.65 10.78 -4.88
CA PHE A 69 31.27 11.94 -5.71
C PHE A 69 30.30 11.53 -6.83
N PHE A 70 30.59 10.48 -7.59
CA PHE A 70 29.68 10.03 -8.64
C PHE A 70 28.35 9.52 -8.07
N GLU A 71 28.36 8.80 -6.96
CA GLU A 71 27.15 8.30 -6.32
C GLU A 71 26.28 9.41 -5.72
N GLU A 72 26.91 10.45 -5.15
CA GLU A 72 26.24 11.65 -4.66
C GLU A 72 25.59 12.44 -5.82
N PHE A 73 26.34 12.68 -6.90
CA PHE A 73 25.88 13.49 -8.04
C PHE A 73 24.89 12.76 -8.96
N LEU A 74 25.06 11.46 -9.16
CA LEU A 74 24.16 10.63 -9.96
C LEU A 74 23.01 10.07 -9.13
N GLU A 75 22.95 10.38 -7.83
CA GLU A 75 21.95 9.88 -6.88
C GLU A 75 21.84 8.34 -6.87
N THR A 76 22.95 7.66 -7.18
CA THR A 76 23.05 6.19 -7.23
C THR A 76 23.59 5.59 -5.93
N ASN A 77 23.94 6.43 -4.96
CA ASN A 77 24.28 6.00 -3.60
C ASN A 77 23.14 5.14 -3.03
N GLU A 78 23.45 3.87 -2.78
CA GLU A 78 22.56 2.93 -2.09
C GLU A 78 22.60 3.14 -0.57
N ASP A 79 23.58 3.91 -0.08
CA ASP A 79 23.72 4.18 1.33
C ASP A 79 22.90 5.38 1.81
N VAL A 80 22.29 5.19 2.99
CA VAL A 80 21.46 6.18 3.64
C VAL A 80 22.35 7.11 4.46
N GLU A 81 22.64 8.28 3.92
CA GLU A 81 23.45 9.35 4.53
C GLU A 81 22.66 10.05 5.65
N ILE A 82 22.47 9.37 6.79
CA ILE A 82 21.72 9.91 7.94
C ILE A 82 22.58 10.93 8.73
N GLY A 83 23.91 10.83 8.68
CA GLY A 83 24.84 11.66 9.46
C GLY A 83 24.86 13.15 9.07
N ASP A 84 24.65 13.45 7.80
CA ASP A 84 24.86 14.78 7.24
C ASP A 84 23.87 15.84 7.73
N VAL A 85 22.65 15.43 8.13
CA VAL A 85 21.62 16.39 8.53
C VAL A 85 21.93 17.05 9.87
N ASP A 86 22.52 16.31 10.82
CA ASP A 86 22.89 16.88 12.13
C ASP A 86 23.99 17.94 11.95
N GLU A 87 24.96 17.72 11.06
CA GLU A 87 25.98 18.72 10.71
C GLU A 87 25.38 19.94 9.99
N LEU A 88 24.45 19.72 9.06
CA LEU A 88 23.72 20.81 8.40
C LEU A 88 22.93 21.66 9.39
N LEU A 89 22.35 21.06 10.43
CA LEU A 89 21.67 21.79 11.51
C LEU A 89 22.62 22.61 12.38
N ILE A 90 23.79 22.06 12.72
CA ILE A 90 24.84 22.79 13.46
C ILE A 90 25.30 23.99 12.63
N ASN A 91 25.59 23.77 11.34
CA ASN A 91 25.98 24.81 10.40
C ASN A 91 24.88 25.86 10.22
N LEU A 92 23.61 25.46 10.23
CA LEU A 92 22.48 26.40 10.16
C LEU A 92 22.48 27.34 11.37
N LYS A 93 22.57 26.79 12.59
CA LYS A 93 22.61 27.60 13.82
C LYS A 93 23.81 28.54 13.84
N TYR A 94 24.99 28.02 13.51
CA TYR A 94 26.22 28.83 13.44
C TYR A 94 26.10 30.01 12.47
N ASN A 95 25.57 29.79 11.25
CA ASN A 95 25.40 30.89 10.29
C ASN A 95 24.30 31.89 10.71
N ILE A 96 23.29 31.44 11.46
CA ILE A 96 22.27 32.34 12.03
C ILE A 96 22.87 33.25 13.10
N GLU A 97 23.67 32.69 14.03
CA GLU A 97 24.36 33.46 15.06
C GLU A 97 25.32 34.49 14.43
N LEU A 98 26.09 34.10 13.41
CA LEU A 98 26.94 35.02 12.67
C LEU A 98 26.14 36.16 12.04
N TYR A 99 24.99 35.87 11.41
CA TYR A 99 24.14 36.91 10.83
C TYR A 99 23.60 37.88 11.89
N GLN A 100 23.20 37.39 13.07
CA GLN A 100 22.67 38.22 14.15
C GLN A 100 23.74 39.14 14.76
N ASN A 101 24.99 38.67 14.84
CA ASN A 101 26.11 39.42 15.38
C ASN A 101 26.67 40.46 14.41
N GLU A 102 26.60 40.23 13.10
CA GLU A 102 27.19 41.11 12.09
C GLU A 102 26.26 42.29 11.72
N LYS A 103 26.33 43.38 12.49
CA LYS A 103 25.49 44.58 12.29
C LYS A 103 26.02 45.55 11.23
N ASP A 104 27.33 45.61 11.04
CA ASP A 104 27.98 46.70 10.29
C ASP A 104 28.26 46.38 8.82
N ASN A 105 28.40 45.10 8.43
CA ASN A 105 28.74 44.73 7.05
C ASN A 105 27.58 44.06 6.30
N ALA A 106 26.98 44.79 5.35
CA ALA A 106 25.87 44.31 4.53
C ALA A 106 26.26 43.13 3.61
N HIS A 107 27.46 43.15 3.01
CA HIS A 107 27.91 42.09 2.12
C HIS A 107 28.17 40.76 2.85
N SER A 108 28.74 40.81 4.05
CA SER A 108 28.86 39.63 4.92
C SER A 108 27.50 39.04 5.27
N ARG A 109 26.55 39.88 5.68
CA ARG A 109 25.18 39.44 6.01
C ARG A 109 24.50 38.74 4.84
N GLU A 110 24.63 39.29 3.64
CA GLU A 110 24.09 38.66 2.43
C GLU A 110 24.74 37.29 2.14
N ARG A 111 26.06 37.16 2.36
CA ARG A 111 26.77 35.89 2.23
C ARG A 111 26.26 34.83 3.22
N TYR A 112 26.05 35.17 4.50
CA TYR A 112 25.48 34.23 5.47
C TYR A 112 24.04 33.88 5.16
N LEU A 113 23.23 34.86 4.72
CA LEU A 113 21.86 34.62 4.31
C LEU A 113 21.78 33.68 3.10
N ALA A 114 22.69 33.81 2.12
CA ALA A 114 22.83 32.87 1.02
C ALA A 114 23.21 31.46 1.49
N LYS A 115 24.12 31.33 2.46
CA LYS A 115 24.45 30.03 3.08
C LYS A 115 23.25 29.42 3.80
N ILE A 116 22.53 30.19 4.61
CA ILE A 116 21.31 29.74 5.31
C ILE A 116 20.27 29.26 4.30
N LYS A 117 20.01 30.01 3.23
CA LYS A 117 19.10 29.62 2.14
C LYS A 117 19.50 28.29 1.49
N ARG A 118 20.80 28.07 1.24
CA ARG A 118 21.30 26.79 0.70
C ARG A 118 21.05 25.64 1.65
N ILE A 119 21.33 25.82 2.94
CA ILE A 119 21.12 24.78 3.96
C ILE A 119 19.62 24.45 4.10
N LEU A 120 18.75 25.47 4.16
CA LEU A 120 17.29 25.28 4.23
C LEU A 120 16.72 24.53 3.01
N LYS A 121 17.31 24.71 1.82
CA LYS A 121 16.94 23.96 0.61
C LYS A 121 17.50 22.53 0.62
N LYS A 122 18.69 22.31 1.19
CA LYS A 122 19.38 21.01 1.22
C LYS A 122 18.70 20.02 2.19
N ILE A 123 18.35 20.45 3.40
CA ILE A 123 17.76 19.59 4.45
C ILE A 123 16.55 18.76 3.96
N PRO A 124 15.48 19.34 3.39
CA PRO A 124 14.30 18.56 3.01
C PRO A 124 14.58 17.61 1.85
N ASN A 125 15.44 18.01 0.90
CA ASN A 125 15.81 17.15 -0.23
C ASN A 125 16.61 15.93 0.24
N LEU A 126 17.50 16.12 1.22
CA LEU A 126 18.29 15.02 1.79
C LEU A 126 17.41 14.04 2.58
N ILE A 127 16.45 14.55 3.36
CA ILE A 127 15.49 13.69 4.07
C ILE A 127 14.58 12.95 3.08
N LEU A 128 14.12 13.60 2.00
CA LEU A 128 13.32 12.96 0.94
C LEU A 128 14.10 11.86 0.20
N LYS A 129 15.35 12.14 -0.18
CA LYS A 129 16.25 11.16 -0.82
C LYS A 129 16.40 9.92 0.06
N ASN A 130 16.78 10.13 1.33
CA ASN A 130 16.95 9.04 2.30
C ASN A 130 15.65 8.25 2.54
N LEU A 131 14.50 8.91 2.57
CA LEU A 131 13.21 8.24 2.70
C LEU A 131 12.92 7.34 1.48
N SER A 132 13.13 7.86 0.27
CA SER A 132 12.88 7.11 -0.97
C SER A 132 13.82 5.91 -1.10
N LEU A 133 15.10 6.08 -0.76
CA LEU A 133 16.06 4.98 -0.73
C LEU A 133 15.66 3.92 0.29
N LEU A 134 15.34 4.32 1.53
CA LEU A 134 14.87 3.37 2.55
C LEU A 134 13.63 2.61 2.08
N GLN A 135 12.66 3.30 1.49
CA GLN A 135 11.45 2.67 0.95
C GLN A 135 11.78 1.61 -0.11
N LEU A 136 12.69 1.94 -1.03
CA LEU A 136 13.15 1.00 -2.06
C LEU A 136 13.86 -0.21 -1.44
N HIS A 137 14.83 0.02 -0.54
CA HIS A 137 15.60 -1.06 0.08
C HIS A 137 14.73 -1.96 0.95
N ILE A 138 13.78 -1.41 1.71
CA ILE A 138 12.80 -2.18 2.49
C ILE A 138 11.97 -3.06 1.55
N GLY A 139 11.46 -2.48 0.46
CA GLY A 139 10.67 -3.21 -0.53
C GLY A 139 11.46 -4.32 -1.24
N LEU A 140 12.71 -4.04 -1.63
CA LEU A 140 13.59 -5.01 -2.27
C LEU A 140 13.97 -6.13 -1.31
N THR A 141 14.46 -5.80 -0.11
CA THR A 141 14.80 -6.77 0.94
C THR A 141 13.61 -7.68 1.25
N TYR A 142 12.41 -7.12 1.34
CA TYR A 142 11.21 -7.91 1.57
C TYR A 142 10.89 -8.86 0.41
N LYS A 143 11.26 -8.54 -0.84
CA LYS A 143 10.96 -9.37 -2.02
C LYS A 143 12.06 -10.35 -2.39
N THR A 144 13.33 -9.98 -2.22
CA THR A 144 14.48 -10.72 -2.77
C THR A 144 15.18 -11.60 -1.73
N GLN A 145 15.12 -11.25 -0.44
CA GLN A 145 15.87 -11.96 0.59
C GLN A 145 15.22 -13.32 0.90
N SER A 146 15.96 -14.39 0.65
CA SER A 146 15.48 -15.78 0.70
C SER A 146 15.48 -16.35 2.12
N SER A 147 16.50 -16.04 2.90
CA SER A 147 16.61 -16.47 4.30
C SER A 147 15.73 -15.61 5.18
N HIS A 148 14.70 -16.20 5.81
CA HIS A 148 13.84 -15.52 6.77
C HIS A 148 14.63 -14.83 7.90
N LYS A 149 15.71 -15.45 8.39
CA LYS A 149 16.57 -14.88 9.43
C LYS A 149 17.30 -13.63 8.97
N ASN A 150 17.92 -13.67 7.78
CA ASN A 150 18.64 -12.51 7.23
C ASN A 150 17.67 -11.38 6.87
N LYS A 151 16.49 -11.75 6.36
CA LYS A 151 15.40 -10.81 6.05
C LYS A 151 14.96 -10.03 7.28
N ILE A 152 14.80 -10.70 8.43
CA ILE A 152 14.45 -10.04 9.70
C ILE A 152 15.58 -9.10 10.14
N LEU A 153 16.83 -9.57 10.14
CA LEU A 153 17.99 -8.75 10.55
C LEU A 153 18.12 -7.47 9.71
N GLU A 154 17.99 -7.58 8.38
CA GLU A 154 18.05 -6.42 7.49
C GLU A 154 16.86 -5.47 7.69
N LEU A 155 15.64 -6.00 7.82
CA LEU A 155 14.45 -5.18 8.10
C LEU A 155 14.55 -4.46 9.47
N GLU A 156 15.12 -5.11 10.49
CA GLU A 156 15.40 -4.48 11.77
C GLU A 156 16.47 -3.38 11.67
N HIS A 157 17.50 -3.61 10.86
CA HIS A 157 18.51 -2.58 10.56
C HIS A 157 17.89 -1.36 9.87
N TYR A 158 17.04 -1.56 8.85
CA TYR A 158 16.32 -0.46 8.21
C TYR A 158 15.33 0.23 9.16
N LYS A 159 14.70 -0.50 10.08
CA LYS A 159 13.86 0.08 11.14
C LYS A 159 14.67 1.01 12.06
N LEU A 160 15.90 0.64 12.43
CA LEU A 160 16.77 1.51 13.21
C LEU A 160 17.17 2.77 12.42
N LYS A 161 17.49 2.62 11.13
CA LYS A 161 17.77 3.75 10.23
C LYS A 161 16.56 4.70 10.12
N LEU A 162 15.34 4.18 9.97
CA LEU A 162 14.11 4.98 9.96
C LEU A 162 13.91 5.75 11.27
N ASN A 163 14.10 5.11 12.42
CA ASN A 163 13.99 5.78 13.71
C ASN A 163 15.00 6.94 13.86
N LYS A 164 16.23 6.76 13.36
CA LYS A 164 17.22 7.85 13.31
C LYS A 164 16.74 9.00 12.42
N LEU A 165 16.21 8.70 11.24
CA LEU A 165 15.68 9.71 10.31
C LEU A 165 14.48 10.47 10.90
N MET A 166 13.57 9.79 11.60
CA MET A 166 12.47 10.40 12.34
C MET A 166 12.96 11.32 13.47
N ASN A 167 14.00 10.91 14.20
CA ASN A 167 14.60 11.75 15.22
C ASN A 167 15.22 13.03 14.63
N ILE A 168 15.87 12.92 13.47
CA ILE A 168 16.40 14.05 12.74
C ILE A 168 15.27 14.98 12.28
N GLU A 169 14.21 14.46 11.68
CA GLU A 169 13.03 15.24 11.31
C GLU A 169 12.51 16.05 12.51
N ALA A 170 12.32 15.40 13.66
CA ALA A 170 11.87 16.06 14.88
C ALA A 170 12.88 17.12 15.38
N LYS A 171 14.18 16.87 15.30
CA LYS A 171 15.22 17.86 15.64
C LYS A 171 15.19 19.06 14.69
N THR A 172 15.05 18.83 13.37
CA THR A 172 14.96 19.91 12.37
C THR A 172 13.72 20.77 12.63
N GLN A 173 12.58 20.16 12.96
CA GLN A 173 11.35 20.86 13.29
C GLN A 173 11.52 21.72 14.55
N LYS A 174 12.16 21.19 15.60
CA LYS A 174 12.48 21.95 16.83
C LYS A 174 13.44 23.11 16.56
N ALA A 175 14.49 22.88 15.78
CA ALA A 175 15.45 23.93 15.41
C ALA A 175 14.76 25.08 14.67
N LEU A 176 13.87 24.76 13.71
CA LEU A 176 13.08 25.78 13.00
C LEU A 176 12.08 26.53 13.90
N GLY A 177 11.58 25.86 14.95
CA GLY A 177 10.70 26.49 15.95
C GLY A 177 11.45 27.49 16.85
N HIS A 178 12.66 27.15 17.30
CA HIS A 178 13.48 28.05 18.11
C HIS A 178 13.92 29.30 17.33
N GLU A 179 14.21 29.15 16.04
CA GLU A 179 14.65 30.23 15.17
C GLU A 179 13.48 31.05 14.56
N GLU A 180 12.23 30.86 15.00
CA GLU A 180 11.09 31.64 14.50
C GLU A 180 11.27 33.15 14.69
N GLY A 181 11.87 33.58 15.79
CA GLY A 181 12.20 34.98 16.03
C GLY A 181 13.18 35.55 15.00
N PHE A 182 14.17 34.77 14.59
CA PHE A 182 15.11 35.13 13.54
C PHE A 182 14.40 35.27 12.19
N PHE A 183 13.60 34.28 11.80
CA PHE A 183 12.88 34.31 10.52
C PHE A 183 11.86 35.46 10.45
N ASN A 184 11.25 35.83 11.57
CA ASN A 184 10.35 36.98 11.63
C ASN A 184 11.09 38.33 11.58
N MET A 185 12.32 38.40 12.09
CA MET A 185 13.16 39.60 12.09
C MET A 185 13.83 39.85 10.72
N VAL A 186 14.14 38.79 9.98
CA VAL A 186 14.77 38.89 8.66
C VAL A 186 13.76 39.41 7.63
N SER A 187 13.98 40.63 7.12
CA SER A 187 13.10 41.29 6.13
C SER A 187 13.05 40.64 4.74
N SER A 188 13.80 39.55 4.51
CA SER A 188 13.83 38.85 3.22
C SER A 188 12.63 37.91 3.09
N HIS A 189 11.61 38.35 2.35
CA HIS A 189 10.40 37.59 2.04
C HIS A 189 10.70 36.15 1.54
N GLU A 190 11.77 35.97 0.75
CA GLU A 190 12.18 34.65 0.24
C GLU A 190 12.57 33.68 1.37
N THR A 191 13.26 34.16 2.41
CA THR A 191 13.75 33.29 3.51
C THR A 191 12.58 32.81 4.37
N VAL A 192 11.60 33.69 4.60
CA VAL A 192 10.35 33.36 5.29
C VAL A 192 9.53 32.36 4.49
N LEU A 193 9.41 32.56 3.17
CA LEU A 193 8.69 31.61 2.30
C LEU A 193 9.38 30.24 2.28
N LEU A 194 10.72 30.20 2.25
CA LEU A 194 11.49 28.97 2.33
C LEU A 194 11.31 28.25 3.66
N SER A 195 11.29 28.96 4.79
CA SER A 195 11.08 28.35 6.10
C SER A 195 9.66 27.80 6.25
N LEU A 196 8.64 28.50 5.74
CA LEU A 196 7.26 28.01 5.71
C LEU A 196 7.11 26.77 4.80
N ARG A 197 7.68 26.81 3.60
CA ARG A 197 7.69 25.66 2.68
C ARG A 197 8.40 24.46 3.31
N LEU A 198 9.49 24.70 4.02
CA LEU A 198 10.21 23.67 4.75
C LEU A 198 9.33 23.05 5.85
N LYS A 199 8.60 23.86 6.64
CA LYS A 199 7.66 23.36 7.66
C LYS A 199 6.56 22.47 7.04
N VAL A 200 6.02 22.85 5.88
CA VAL A 200 5.02 22.04 5.17
C VAL A 200 5.64 20.71 4.72
N ARG A 201 6.79 20.75 4.03
CA ARG A 201 7.49 19.53 3.59
C ARG A 201 7.88 18.60 4.73
N LEU A 202 8.32 19.12 5.87
CA LEU A 202 8.66 18.30 7.04
C LEU A 202 7.42 17.57 7.58
N ARG A 203 6.24 18.19 7.56
CA ARG A 203 4.99 17.51 7.95
C ARG A 203 4.63 16.39 6.99
N GLU A 204 4.73 16.62 5.68
CA GLU A 204 4.50 15.59 4.65
C GLU A 204 5.47 14.42 4.84
N LEU A 205 6.76 14.73 4.97
CA LEU A 205 7.82 13.76 5.27
C LEU A 205 7.54 12.95 6.51
N ARG A 206 7.08 13.59 7.60
CA ARG A 206 6.74 12.91 8.85
C ARG A 206 5.62 11.90 8.66
N ILE A 207 4.59 12.24 7.89
CA ILE A 207 3.49 11.31 7.59
C ILE A 207 4.03 10.10 6.83
N SER A 208 4.83 10.34 5.78
CA SER A 208 5.45 9.27 4.99
C SER A 208 6.39 8.39 5.80
N LEU A 209 7.19 8.98 6.72
CA LEU A 209 8.07 8.22 7.61
C LEU A 209 7.28 7.31 8.57
N ILE A 210 6.17 7.80 9.12
CA ILE A 210 5.29 7.01 10.00
C ILE A 210 4.65 5.86 9.21
N GLU A 211 4.20 6.12 8.00
CA GLU A 211 3.63 5.09 7.13
C GLU A 211 4.66 4.00 6.81
N LEU A 212 5.87 4.40 6.40
CA LEU A 212 6.95 3.46 6.10
C LEU A 212 7.38 2.67 7.35
N GLN A 213 7.41 3.30 8.53
CA GLN A 213 7.66 2.62 9.80
C GLN A 213 6.61 1.53 10.09
N LYS A 214 5.32 1.83 9.86
CA LYS A 214 4.23 0.85 10.01
C LYS A 214 4.41 -0.31 9.02
N GLN A 215 4.71 -0.01 7.76
CA GLN A 215 4.96 -1.03 6.73
C GLN A 215 6.12 -1.94 7.10
N VAL A 216 7.24 -1.41 7.59
CA VAL A 216 8.39 -2.22 8.04
C VAL A 216 8.01 -3.13 9.20
N ILE A 217 7.26 -2.61 10.19
CA ILE A 217 6.80 -3.42 11.32
C ILE A 217 5.87 -4.54 10.84
N GLU A 218 4.96 -4.26 9.92
CA GLU A 218 4.07 -5.25 9.32
C GLU A 218 4.87 -6.32 8.57
N TYR A 219 5.87 -5.94 7.78
CA TYR A 219 6.75 -6.86 7.06
C TYR A 219 7.57 -7.75 8.00
N ILE A 220 8.08 -7.21 9.10
CA ILE A 220 8.76 -8.00 10.14
C ILE A 220 7.78 -9.02 10.75
N ASN A 221 6.59 -8.56 11.17
CA ASN A 221 5.58 -9.43 11.77
C ASN A 221 5.12 -10.54 10.82
N LYS A 222 4.83 -10.21 9.55
CA LYS A 222 4.49 -11.20 8.52
C LYS A 222 5.60 -12.22 8.33
N THR A 223 6.86 -11.78 8.28
CA THR A 223 8.01 -12.68 8.13
C THR A 223 8.17 -13.60 9.34
N LEU A 224 7.97 -13.10 10.57
CA LEU A 224 7.99 -13.90 11.80
C LEU A 224 6.87 -14.93 11.85
N HIS A 225 5.65 -14.55 11.49
CA HIS A 225 4.52 -15.49 11.41
C HIS A 225 4.79 -16.62 10.42
N LYS A 226 5.33 -16.31 9.24
CA LYS A 226 5.73 -17.33 8.25
C LYS A 226 6.83 -18.25 8.78
N GLN A 227 7.83 -17.71 9.47
CA GLN A 227 8.88 -18.51 10.08
C GLN A 227 8.31 -19.48 11.14
N HIS A 228 7.49 -18.99 12.08
CA HIS A 228 6.87 -19.83 13.10
C HIS A 228 5.94 -20.89 12.50
N PHE A 229 5.20 -20.54 11.45
CA PHE A 229 4.37 -21.49 10.72
C PHE A 229 5.21 -22.61 10.11
N PHE A 230 6.33 -22.27 9.47
CA PHE A 230 7.25 -23.26 8.90
C PHE A 230 7.90 -24.14 9.97
N GLU A 231 8.31 -23.56 11.11
CA GLU A 231 8.82 -24.30 12.27
C GLU A 231 7.76 -25.28 12.82
N HIS A 232 6.50 -24.86 12.91
CA HIS A 232 5.41 -25.74 13.33
C HIS A 232 5.16 -26.87 12.33
N ILE A 233 5.22 -26.61 11.02
CA ILE A 233 5.10 -27.66 9.99
C ILE A 233 6.23 -28.68 10.11
N ILE A 234 7.47 -28.23 10.31
CA ILE A 234 8.61 -29.13 10.51
C ILE A 234 8.38 -30.01 11.75
N LYS A 235 8.01 -29.42 12.88
CA LYS A 235 7.71 -30.17 14.11
C LYS A 235 6.57 -31.16 13.90
N LEU A 236 5.50 -30.77 13.19
CA LEU A 236 4.40 -31.66 12.85
C LEU A 236 4.85 -32.81 11.93
N LYS A 237 5.72 -32.54 10.95
CA LYS A 237 6.30 -33.56 10.08
C LYS A 237 7.19 -34.55 10.86
N GLU A 238 7.97 -34.05 11.81
CA GLU A 238 8.79 -34.88 12.71
C GLU A 238 7.90 -35.78 13.57
N MET A 239 6.88 -35.20 14.24
CA MET A 239 5.90 -35.95 15.02
C MET A 239 5.14 -36.97 14.17
N LYS A 240 4.81 -36.65 12.92
CA LYS A 240 4.20 -37.59 11.95
C LYS A 240 5.10 -38.78 11.70
N SER A 241 6.37 -38.50 11.45
CA SER A 241 7.38 -39.51 11.13
C SER A 241 7.68 -40.41 12.32
N ALA A 242 7.62 -39.87 13.54
CA ALA A 242 7.74 -40.62 14.78
C ALA A 242 6.46 -41.35 15.20
N LEU A 243 5.32 -41.15 14.50
CA LEU A 243 3.98 -41.64 14.84
C LEU A 243 3.43 -41.13 16.19
N GLU A 244 4.04 -40.10 16.78
CA GLU A 244 3.70 -39.55 18.09
C GLU A 244 2.59 -38.48 18.04
N ILE A 245 2.06 -38.16 16.85
CA ILE A 245 1.05 -37.10 16.69
C ILE A 245 -0.12 -37.31 17.65
N LYS A 246 -0.64 -38.53 17.77
CA LYS A 246 -1.82 -38.81 18.60
C LYS A 246 -1.58 -38.60 20.09
N GLU A 247 -0.34 -38.79 20.56
CA GLU A 247 0.00 -38.69 21.97
C GLU A 247 0.43 -37.28 22.36
N LYS A 248 1.14 -36.56 21.47
CA LYS A 248 1.70 -35.23 21.76
C LYS A 248 0.83 -34.06 21.32
N THR A 249 -0.26 -34.30 20.59
CA THR A 249 -1.14 -33.23 20.10
C THR A 249 -2.57 -33.41 20.59
N ASN A 250 -3.27 -32.28 20.79
CA ASN A 250 -4.67 -32.23 21.18
C ASN A 250 -5.64 -32.44 19.99
N ILE A 251 -5.18 -33.04 18.88
CA ILE A 251 -5.98 -33.20 17.66
C ILE A 251 -7.22 -34.05 17.94
N LEU A 252 -7.10 -35.10 18.76
CA LEU A 252 -8.24 -35.94 19.13
C LEU A 252 -9.25 -35.17 19.99
N GLU A 253 -8.78 -34.36 20.94
CA GLU A 253 -9.65 -33.55 21.80
C GLU A 253 -10.41 -32.49 20.98
N LEU A 254 -9.75 -31.81 20.03
CA LEU A 254 -10.40 -30.87 19.12
C LEU A 254 -11.42 -31.56 18.22
N LEU A 255 -11.10 -32.75 17.70
CA LEU A 255 -12.04 -33.54 16.89
C LEU A 255 -13.26 -34.00 17.69
N HIS A 256 -13.10 -34.23 18.99
CA HIS A 256 -14.21 -34.54 19.90
C HIS A 256 -15.02 -33.29 20.30
N MET A 257 -14.39 -32.11 20.37
CA MET A 257 -15.06 -30.84 20.63
C MET A 257 -15.84 -30.32 19.41
N GLU A 258 -15.36 -30.56 18.19
CA GLU A 258 -16.08 -30.27 16.96
C GLU A 258 -17.20 -31.31 16.72
N THR A 259 -18.29 -31.23 17.48
CA THR A 259 -19.54 -31.99 17.24
C THR A 259 -20.36 -31.41 16.08
N THR A 260 -19.68 -30.90 15.05
CA THR A 260 -20.36 -30.49 13.81
C THR A 260 -20.18 -31.66 12.86
N PRO A 261 -21.26 -32.38 12.50
CA PRO A 261 -21.13 -33.46 11.55
C PRO A 261 -20.56 -32.91 10.24
N LEU A 262 -19.59 -33.60 9.63
CA LEU A 262 -18.92 -33.19 8.39
C LEU A 262 -19.89 -32.87 7.23
N PHE A 263 -21.12 -33.36 7.29
CA PHE A 263 -22.18 -33.05 6.32
C PHE A 263 -22.89 -31.70 6.55
N MET A 264 -22.78 -31.11 7.74
CA MET A 264 -23.35 -29.80 8.10
C MET A 264 -22.32 -28.67 7.98
N SER A 265 -21.03 -28.98 8.03
CA SER A 265 -20.00 -28.00 7.67
C SER A 265 -20.17 -27.67 6.18
N LYS A 266 -20.34 -26.38 5.85
CA LYS A 266 -20.25 -25.93 4.45
C LYS A 266 -18.95 -26.51 3.89
N PRO A 267 -18.95 -27.15 2.70
CA PRO A 267 -17.71 -27.61 2.11
C PRO A 267 -16.79 -26.40 2.03
N GLN A 268 -15.72 -26.40 2.82
CA GLN A 268 -14.67 -25.40 2.69
C GLN A 268 -14.09 -25.65 1.30
N ARG A 269 -14.60 -24.90 0.31
CA ARG A 269 -13.93 -24.78 -0.97
C ARG A 269 -12.59 -24.16 -0.61
N ILE A 270 -11.56 -25.00 -0.54
CA ILE A 270 -10.18 -24.54 -0.48
C ILE A 270 -10.02 -23.75 -1.76
N SER A 271 -10.16 -22.44 -1.64
CA SER A 271 -9.93 -21.52 -2.71
C SER A 271 -8.47 -21.70 -3.08
N THR A 272 -8.23 -22.31 -4.24
CA THR A 272 -6.89 -22.45 -4.82
C THR A 272 -6.40 -21.14 -5.44
N PHE A 273 -7.11 -20.02 -5.19
CA PHE A 273 -6.53 -18.71 -5.48
C PHE A 273 -5.30 -18.55 -4.59
N LEU A 274 -4.15 -18.73 -5.23
CA LEU A 274 -2.83 -18.49 -4.65
C LEU A 274 -2.83 -17.06 -4.13
N ASP A 275 -2.43 -16.88 -2.88
CA ASP A 275 -2.31 -15.55 -2.33
C ASP A 275 -1.29 -14.79 -3.18
N THR A 276 -1.62 -13.56 -3.59
CA THR A 276 -0.71 -12.76 -4.44
C THR A 276 0.65 -12.52 -3.79
N GLU A 277 0.73 -12.66 -2.46
CA GLU A 277 1.98 -12.61 -1.70
C GLU A 277 2.86 -13.87 -1.85
N GLU A 278 2.28 -15.06 -2.08
CA GLU A 278 3.02 -16.32 -2.28
C GLU A 278 3.73 -16.38 -3.62
N VAL A 279 3.26 -15.60 -4.61
CA VAL A 279 3.91 -15.46 -5.93
C VAL A 279 5.37 -15.01 -5.82
N TYR A 280 5.70 -14.27 -4.76
CA TYR A 280 7.03 -13.73 -4.52
C TYR A 280 7.92 -14.66 -3.67
N GLU A 281 7.43 -15.81 -3.21
CA GLU A 281 8.25 -16.76 -2.44
C GLU A 281 9.16 -17.62 -3.34
N PHE A 282 10.38 -17.86 -2.85
CA PHE A 282 11.36 -18.69 -3.54
C PHE A 282 10.85 -20.13 -3.61
N GLY A 283 10.77 -20.68 -4.83
CA GLY A 283 10.21 -22.01 -5.07
C GLY A 283 8.72 -22.02 -5.43
N PHE A 284 8.04 -20.86 -5.52
CA PHE A 284 6.67 -20.79 -6.04
C PHE A 284 6.57 -21.34 -7.47
N SER A 285 7.52 -21.02 -8.35
CA SER A 285 7.57 -21.57 -9.71
C SER A 285 7.75 -23.09 -9.74
N GLU A 286 8.59 -23.63 -8.85
CA GLU A 286 8.74 -25.07 -8.67
C GLU A 286 7.48 -25.70 -8.05
N MET A 287 6.85 -25.04 -7.09
CA MET A 287 5.64 -25.50 -6.40
C MET A 287 4.47 -25.54 -7.37
N VAL A 288 4.27 -24.48 -8.15
CA VAL A 288 3.29 -24.42 -9.25
C VAL A 288 3.61 -25.48 -10.30
N SER A 289 4.88 -25.71 -10.64
CA SER A 289 5.26 -26.78 -11.56
C SER A 289 4.92 -28.16 -10.99
N LYS A 290 5.23 -28.42 -9.72
CA LYS A 290 4.88 -29.66 -9.00
C LYS A 290 3.36 -29.84 -8.91
N LEU A 291 2.60 -28.79 -8.62
CA LEU A 291 1.14 -28.80 -8.57
C LEU A 291 0.52 -29.03 -9.96
N ARG A 292 1.11 -28.49 -11.03
CA ARG A 292 0.67 -28.71 -12.42
C ARG A 292 0.76 -30.18 -12.82
N TYR A 293 1.69 -30.95 -12.27
CA TYR A 293 1.78 -32.39 -12.49
C TYR A 293 0.78 -33.19 -11.65
N ILE A 294 0.35 -32.67 -10.50
CA ILE A 294 -0.57 -33.35 -9.57
C ILE A 294 -2.04 -33.12 -9.94
N ILE A 295 -2.38 -31.96 -10.52
CA ILE A 295 -3.72 -31.69 -11.03
C ILE A 295 -3.80 -32.30 -12.44
N PRO A 296 -4.45 -33.46 -12.64
CA PRO A 296 -4.76 -33.89 -13.99
C PRO A 296 -5.55 -32.77 -14.64
N SER A 297 -5.13 -32.34 -15.83
CA SER A 297 -5.89 -31.44 -16.68
C SER A 297 -7.14 -32.16 -17.19
N THR A 298 -8.02 -32.60 -16.30
CA THR A 298 -9.43 -32.78 -16.60
C THR A 298 -9.95 -31.36 -16.75
N LYS A 299 -9.70 -30.78 -17.93
CA LYS A 299 -10.60 -29.78 -18.49
C LYS A 299 -11.96 -30.47 -18.47
N THR A 300 -12.74 -30.23 -17.43
CA THR A 300 -14.18 -30.18 -17.63
C THR A 300 -14.32 -29.26 -18.82
N LEU A 301 -14.74 -29.84 -19.95
CA LEU A 301 -15.22 -29.09 -21.09
C LEU A 301 -16.42 -28.31 -20.54
N LEU A 302 -16.14 -27.16 -19.93
CA LEU A 302 -17.10 -26.08 -19.86
C LEU A 302 -17.52 -25.92 -21.32
N SER A 303 -18.76 -26.32 -21.60
CA SER A 303 -19.39 -26.04 -22.88
C SER A 303 -19.09 -24.57 -23.14
N LYS A 304 -18.27 -24.28 -24.15
CA LYS A 304 -18.20 -22.91 -24.64
C LYS A 304 -19.65 -22.59 -24.98
N ALA A 305 -20.22 -21.60 -24.29
CA ALA A 305 -21.51 -21.09 -24.67
C ALA A 305 -21.41 -20.75 -26.16
N ASP A 306 -22.42 -21.15 -26.93
CA ASP A 306 -22.50 -20.78 -28.33
C ASP A 306 -22.48 -19.25 -28.47
N VAL A 307 -22.04 -18.77 -29.63
CA VAL A 307 -21.98 -17.34 -29.94
C VAL A 307 -23.38 -16.77 -29.70
N LEU A 308 -23.47 -15.72 -28.85
CA LEU A 308 -24.73 -15.03 -28.58
C LEU A 308 -25.34 -14.60 -29.92
N ASP A 309 -26.54 -15.08 -30.24
CA ASP A 309 -27.29 -14.64 -31.42
C ASP A 309 -27.67 -13.16 -31.28
N ASP A 310 -27.74 -12.45 -32.41
CA ASP A 310 -28.13 -11.04 -32.47
C ASP A 310 -29.55 -10.79 -31.90
N SER A 311 -30.38 -11.83 -31.77
CA SER A 311 -31.68 -11.81 -31.10
C SER A 311 -31.60 -11.59 -29.58
N PHE A 312 -30.44 -11.82 -28.95
CA PHE A 312 -30.22 -11.50 -27.54
C PHE A 312 -30.01 -9.99 -27.31
N PHE A 313 -29.64 -9.25 -28.36
CA PHE A 313 -29.45 -7.80 -28.33
C PHE A 313 -30.68 -7.04 -28.85
N GLU A 314 -31.67 -7.73 -29.43
CA GLU A 314 -33.00 -7.17 -29.61
C GLU A 314 -33.64 -7.05 -28.22
N ALA A 315 -33.56 -5.85 -27.64
CA ALA A 315 -34.30 -5.52 -26.44
C ALA A 315 -35.79 -5.69 -26.73
N GLU A 316 -36.37 -6.82 -26.33
CA GLU A 316 -37.79 -6.85 -26.03
C GLU A 316 -37.98 -5.86 -24.88
N GLU A 317 -38.42 -4.65 -25.19
CA GLU A 317 -38.99 -3.75 -24.20
C GLU A 317 -40.27 -4.43 -23.67
N GLU A 318 -40.09 -5.36 -22.73
CA GLU A 318 -41.17 -5.77 -21.84
C GLU A 318 -41.53 -4.53 -21.01
N ALA A 319 -42.47 -3.74 -21.51
CA ALA A 319 -43.09 -2.67 -20.75
C ALA A 319 -43.84 -3.30 -19.57
N THR A 320 -43.14 -3.51 -18.46
CA THR A 320 -43.75 -3.93 -17.21
C THR A 320 -44.59 -2.76 -16.69
N PHE A 321 -45.91 -2.85 -16.86
CA PHE A 321 -46.85 -1.91 -16.29
C PHE A 321 -46.80 -2.04 -14.76
N MET A 322 -46.07 -1.14 -14.10
CA MET A 322 -46.05 -1.04 -12.65
C MET A 322 -47.28 -0.25 -12.20
N ILE A 323 -48.15 -0.87 -11.41
CA ILE A 323 -49.36 -0.23 -10.90
C ILE A 323 -48.96 0.69 -9.74
N ASP A 324 -49.37 1.96 -9.80
CA ASP A 324 -49.14 2.92 -8.73
C ASP A 324 -49.94 2.53 -7.47
N THR A 325 -49.24 1.93 -6.50
CA THR A 325 -49.82 1.45 -5.24
C THR A 325 -50.34 2.59 -4.35
N ASP A 326 -49.74 3.78 -4.43
CA ASP A 326 -50.14 4.96 -3.64
C ASP A 326 -51.49 5.55 -4.10
N ALA A 327 -51.75 5.57 -5.41
CA ALA A 327 -53.02 6.05 -5.95
C ALA A 327 -54.18 5.14 -5.54
N LEU A 328 -53.96 3.82 -5.57
CA LEU A 328 -54.93 2.82 -5.10
C LEU A 328 -55.20 2.94 -3.61
N HIS A 329 -54.19 3.24 -2.80
CA HIS A 329 -54.34 3.47 -1.37
C HIS A 329 -55.27 4.66 -1.06
N LEU A 330 -55.08 5.79 -1.76
CA LEU A 330 -55.91 6.99 -1.56
C LEU A 330 -57.38 6.79 -1.98
N GLU A 331 -57.62 6.08 -3.08
CA GLU A 331 -58.99 5.74 -3.49
C GLU A 331 -59.64 4.73 -2.54
N PHE A 332 -58.84 3.83 -1.96
CA PHE A 332 -59.31 2.90 -0.94
C PHE A 332 -59.69 3.61 0.36
N LEU A 333 -58.90 4.59 0.84
CA LEU A 333 -59.27 5.41 2.02
C LEU A 333 -60.62 6.13 1.83
N ASN A 334 -60.92 6.58 0.61
CA ASN A 334 -62.19 7.23 0.29
C ASN A 334 -63.36 6.24 0.20
N SER A 335 -63.09 4.97 -0.12
CA SER A 335 -64.08 3.92 -0.29
C SER A 335 -64.27 3.18 1.04
N GLN A 336 -65.40 3.36 1.74
CA GLN A 336 -65.68 2.67 3.00
C GLN A 336 -66.04 1.16 2.82
N THR A 337 -65.42 0.49 1.85
CA THR A 337 -65.68 -0.90 1.47
C THR A 337 -64.43 -1.76 1.67
N ASP A 338 -64.59 -3.08 1.70
CA ASP A 338 -63.50 -4.04 1.93
C ASP A 338 -62.43 -3.97 0.85
N LEU A 339 -61.16 -4.10 1.23
CA LEU A 339 -59.99 -3.97 0.33
C LEU A 339 -60.05 -4.95 -0.85
N PHE A 340 -60.42 -6.20 -0.61
CA PHE A 340 -60.52 -7.21 -1.67
C PHE A 340 -61.72 -6.96 -2.58
N SER A 341 -62.86 -6.54 -2.03
CA SER A 341 -64.06 -6.17 -2.80
C SER A 341 -63.82 -4.92 -3.65
N PHE A 342 -63.00 -3.99 -3.18
CA PHE A 342 -62.59 -2.78 -3.89
C PHE A 342 -61.65 -3.12 -5.06
N ILE A 343 -60.61 -3.92 -4.82
CA ILE A 343 -59.69 -4.39 -5.87
C ILE A 343 -60.43 -5.20 -6.94
N ASN A 344 -61.46 -5.97 -6.57
CA ASN A 344 -62.22 -6.76 -7.54
C ASN A 344 -63.25 -5.95 -8.35
N LYS A 345 -63.69 -4.78 -7.87
CA LYS A 345 -64.61 -3.88 -8.59
C LYS A 345 -63.90 -2.82 -9.43
N LYS A 346 -62.62 -2.59 -9.18
CA LYS A 346 -61.79 -1.65 -9.94
C LYS A 346 -61.40 -2.30 -11.26
N ASP A 347 -61.82 -1.69 -12.37
CA ASP A 347 -61.33 -2.04 -13.69
C ASP A 347 -59.90 -1.48 -13.81
N PHE A 348 -58.94 -2.38 -13.90
CA PHE A 348 -57.56 -2.05 -14.26
C PHE A 348 -57.45 -2.07 -15.78
N ASP A 349 -56.59 -1.22 -16.36
CA ASP A 349 -56.37 -1.14 -17.81
C ASP A 349 -55.74 -2.43 -18.43
N VAL A 350 -55.41 -3.43 -17.60
CA VAL A 350 -54.92 -4.75 -17.99
C VAL A 350 -55.72 -5.83 -17.26
N GLU A 351 -56.14 -6.89 -17.97
CA GLU A 351 -56.83 -8.05 -17.39
C GLU A 351 -55.89 -8.79 -16.41
N GLN A 352 -55.98 -8.48 -15.12
CA GLN A 352 -55.17 -9.15 -14.10
C GLN A 352 -55.75 -10.51 -13.71
N ASN A 353 -54.88 -11.51 -13.65
CA ASN A 353 -55.20 -12.82 -13.09
C ASN A 353 -55.48 -12.72 -11.57
N LEU A 354 -56.25 -13.67 -11.03
CA LEU A 354 -56.61 -13.70 -9.60
C LEU A 354 -55.38 -13.73 -8.68
N GLU A 355 -54.28 -14.36 -9.10
CA GLU A 355 -53.03 -14.41 -8.33
C GLU A 355 -52.37 -13.03 -8.22
N GLU A 356 -52.33 -12.25 -9.30
CA GLU A 356 -51.76 -10.89 -9.30
C GLU A 356 -52.56 -9.95 -8.39
N LYS A 357 -53.89 -10.06 -8.42
CA LYS A 357 -54.78 -9.33 -7.50
C LYS A 357 -54.53 -9.69 -6.03
N ILE A 358 -54.20 -10.96 -5.74
CA ILE A 358 -53.82 -11.39 -4.39
C ILE A 358 -52.44 -10.85 -4.02
N THR A 359 -51.47 -10.85 -4.93
CA THR A 359 -50.16 -10.26 -4.65
C THR A 359 -50.25 -8.77 -4.36
N LEU A 360 -51.09 -8.04 -5.08
CA LEU A 360 -51.39 -6.63 -4.81
C LEU A 360 -52.11 -6.45 -3.47
N TYR A 361 -53.09 -7.29 -3.14
CA TYR A 361 -53.73 -7.28 -1.82
C TYR A 361 -52.73 -7.49 -0.69
N CYS A 362 -51.83 -8.48 -0.82
CA CYS A 362 -50.78 -8.73 0.16
C CYS A 362 -49.76 -7.59 0.23
N GLN A 363 -49.38 -7.01 -0.92
CA GLN A 363 -48.48 -5.87 -0.96
C GLN A 363 -49.09 -4.64 -0.27
N LEU A 364 -50.34 -4.29 -0.58
CA LEU A 364 -51.02 -3.17 0.08
C LEU A 364 -51.23 -3.41 1.57
N ALA A 365 -51.59 -4.64 1.98
CA ALA A 365 -51.73 -5.00 3.39
C ALA A 365 -50.41 -4.90 4.17
N LEU A 366 -49.28 -5.29 3.57
CA LEU A 366 -47.96 -5.19 4.18
C LEU A 366 -47.42 -3.76 4.21
N MET A 367 -47.63 -3.00 3.14
CA MET A 367 -47.05 -1.65 3.02
C MET A 367 -47.78 -0.62 3.89
N TYR A 368 -49.11 -0.75 4.06
CA TYR A 368 -49.93 0.21 4.82
C TYR A 368 -50.59 -0.41 6.05
N GLU A 369 -49.94 -1.41 6.67
CA GLU A 369 -50.40 -2.12 7.88
C GLU A 369 -50.82 -1.14 9.00
N SER A 370 -50.13 0.00 9.12
CA SER A 370 -50.39 1.02 10.15
C SER A 370 -51.72 1.78 9.96
N GLU A 371 -52.20 1.90 8.73
CA GLU A 371 -53.37 2.71 8.36
C GLU A 371 -54.64 1.87 8.15
N TYR A 372 -54.51 0.55 8.24
CA TYR A 372 -55.57 -0.42 8.09
C TYR A 372 -55.96 -1.08 9.42
N GLU A 373 -57.26 -1.31 9.60
CA GLU A 373 -57.79 -2.15 10.68
C GLU A 373 -58.04 -3.56 10.14
N PHE A 374 -57.30 -4.52 10.69
CA PHE A 374 -57.48 -5.95 10.43
C PHE A 374 -58.51 -6.50 11.41
N ASP A 375 -59.71 -6.81 10.92
CA ASP A 375 -60.75 -7.39 11.76
C ASP A 375 -60.67 -8.93 11.69
N GLU A 376 -59.86 -9.55 12.56
CA GLU A 376 -59.59 -11.01 12.57
C GLU A 376 -60.85 -11.88 12.72
N LYS A 377 -61.98 -11.30 13.12
CA LYS A 377 -63.24 -12.02 13.43
C LYS A 377 -64.20 -12.15 12.25
N LYS A 378 -63.96 -11.50 11.10
CA LYS A 378 -64.75 -11.69 9.87
C LYS A 378 -63.86 -12.19 8.73
N ARG A 379 -63.87 -13.50 8.50
CA ARG A 379 -63.25 -14.11 7.32
C ARG A 379 -64.33 -14.30 6.26
N MET A 380 -64.17 -13.65 5.10
CA MET A 380 -65.04 -13.89 3.95
C MET A 380 -64.35 -14.84 2.98
N LYS A 381 -65.13 -15.77 2.42
CA LYS A 381 -64.68 -16.75 1.42
C LYS A 381 -65.14 -16.33 0.05
N VAL A 382 -64.21 -16.22 -0.88
CA VAL A 382 -64.50 -16.27 -2.32
C VAL A 382 -63.57 -17.36 -2.87
N ASP A 383 -64.14 -18.48 -3.31
CA ASP A 383 -63.38 -19.69 -3.63
C ASP A 383 -62.27 -19.42 -4.66
N PRO A 384 -61.00 -19.83 -4.41
CA PRO A 384 -60.53 -20.76 -3.38
C PRO A 384 -59.82 -20.12 -2.16
N TYR A 385 -60.02 -18.83 -1.85
CA TYR A 385 -59.24 -18.13 -0.79
C TYR A 385 -60.10 -17.50 0.32
N GLU A 386 -59.63 -17.65 1.56
CA GLU A 386 -60.09 -16.91 2.74
C GLU A 386 -59.27 -15.62 2.84
N TYR A 387 -59.92 -14.45 2.76
CA TYR A 387 -59.25 -13.17 2.99
C TYR A 387 -59.75 -12.48 4.26
N LEU A 388 -58.87 -11.67 4.84
CA LEU A 388 -59.15 -10.87 6.03
C LEU A 388 -59.96 -9.64 5.64
N TYR A 389 -60.97 -9.33 6.44
CA TYR A 389 -61.75 -8.10 6.31
C TYR A 389 -60.89 -6.92 6.76
N ILE A 390 -60.40 -6.16 5.78
CA ILE A 390 -59.56 -4.98 6.00
C ILE A 390 -60.37 -3.73 5.68
N THR A 391 -60.48 -2.82 6.65
CA THR A 391 -61.10 -1.50 6.49
C THR A 391 -60.09 -0.39 6.84
N PRO A 392 -60.22 0.81 6.25
CA PRO A 392 -59.36 1.93 6.61
C PRO A 392 -59.63 2.39 8.04
N LYS A 393 -58.56 2.63 8.80
CA LYS A 393 -58.62 3.06 10.19
C LYS A 393 -59.14 4.50 10.23
N ARG A 394 -60.30 4.72 10.85
CA ARG A 394 -60.80 6.10 11.05
C ARG A 394 -59.88 6.81 12.04
N GLU A 395 -59.09 7.77 11.56
CA GLU A 395 -58.42 8.72 12.45
C GLU A 395 -59.49 9.42 13.31
N ARG A 396 -59.48 9.11 14.62
CA ARG A 396 -60.14 9.94 15.61
C ARG A 396 -59.40 11.26 15.64
N THR A 397 -60.07 12.31 15.20
CA THR A 397 -59.73 13.71 15.46
C THR A 397 -59.27 13.89 16.91
N LEU A 398 -58.01 14.32 17.07
CA LEU A 398 -57.55 14.98 18.27
C LEU A 398 -58.29 16.33 18.38
N ILE A 399 -58.78 16.62 19.58
CA ILE A 399 -59.01 17.99 20.05
C ILE A 399 -57.65 18.66 20.26
#